data_AF-A0ABC9HII6-F1
#
_entry.id   AF-A0ABC9HII6-F1
#
_cell.length_a   1.000
_cell.length_b   1.000
_cell.length_c   1.000
_cell.angle_alpha   90.00
_cell.angle_beta   90.00
_cell.angle_gamma   90.00
#
_symmetry.space_group_name_H-M   'P 1'
#
loop_
_entity.id
_entity.type
_entity.pdbx_description
1 polymer ?
#
loop_
_entity_poly.entity_id
_entity_poly.type
_entity_poly.pdbx_seq_one_letter_code
_entity_poly.pdbx_strand_id
1 'polypeptide(L)'
;MVDKSLNAEFIDAHNEYRALHGCGKLKFDMALARSAQKYAEQLAQLGYMNHSSCDGYGENLAARSSSGVAIMTGREATKMWYDEIILHDFKGGYNGATGHFSQVIWKNTTNAGFGRASTKDGHKMFMVGHYTPPGNVQGEFEANVPRLTSRKKSSVFGKLFQKRKKSKEPKVVSKKHGKNSAGEKEIVVNSKKRGKSQSTEREIVVPPNSHARKTASPAKQTLFSSSTTSSSTHRVVIVREFEDKNRSKGGVFKKKP
;
A
#
# COMPACT_ATOMS: atom_id res chain seq x y z
N MET A 1 -1.77 0.24 24.45
CA MET A 1 -1.89 -1.16 24.98
C MET A 1 -2.03 -2.09 23.78
N VAL A 2 -1.47 -3.30 23.81
CA VAL A 2 -1.59 -4.27 22.70
C VAL A 2 -3.02 -4.83 22.63
N ASP A 3 -3.64 -4.73 21.46
CA ASP A 3 -4.97 -5.28 21.18
C ASP A 3 -4.87 -6.76 20.78
N LYS A 4 -5.38 -7.64 21.64
CA LYS A 4 -5.34 -9.10 21.43
C LYS A 4 -6.25 -9.54 20.27
N SER A 5 -7.42 -8.93 20.13
CA SER A 5 -8.39 -9.29 19.08
C SER A 5 -7.84 -8.92 17.71
N LEU A 6 -7.27 -7.71 17.60
CA LEU A 6 -6.57 -7.27 16.40
C LEU A 6 -5.45 -8.23 15.99
N ASN A 7 -4.61 -8.63 16.94
CA ASN A 7 -3.49 -9.54 16.65
C ASN A 7 -3.97 -10.94 16.24
N ALA A 8 -5.05 -11.46 16.83
CA ALA A 8 -5.67 -12.71 16.37
C ALA A 8 -6.15 -12.60 14.91
N GLU A 9 -6.84 -11.51 14.54
CA GLU A 9 -7.27 -11.27 13.16
C GLU A 9 -6.10 -11.26 12.17
N PHE A 10 -5.01 -10.56 12.52
CA PHE A 10 -3.82 -10.51 11.68
C PHE A 10 -3.16 -11.87 11.53
N ILE A 11 -2.93 -12.60 12.64
CA ILE A 11 -2.28 -13.90 12.63
C ILE A 11 -3.09 -14.91 11.82
N ASP A 12 -4.41 -14.95 12.01
CA ASP A 12 -5.28 -15.84 11.25
C ASP A 12 -5.24 -15.53 9.74
N ALA A 13 -5.40 -14.25 9.37
CA ALA A 13 -5.35 -13.83 7.98
C ALA A 13 -4.01 -14.15 7.31
N HIS A 14 -2.90 -13.87 7.99
CA HIS A 14 -1.56 -14.18 7.47
C HIS A 14 -1.42 -15.69 7.25
N ASN A 15 -1.86 -16.50 8.22
CA ASN A 15 -1.75 -17.95 8.15
C ASN A 15 -2.65 -18.56 7.08
N GLU A 16 -3.82 -17.99 6.81
CA GLU A 16 -4.69 -18.36 5.68
C GLU A 16 -3.95 -18.15 4.35
N TYR A 17 -3.32 -16.99 4.15
CA TYR A 17 -2.57 -16.70 2.93
C TYR A 17 -1.28 -17.52 2.80
N ARG A 18 -0.50 -17.64 3.86
CA ARG A 18 0.73 -18.46 3.90
C ARG A 18 0.46 -19.91 3.54
N ALA A 19 -0.67 -20.46 3.97
CA ALA A 19 -1.10 -21.81 3.61
C ALA A 19 -1.38 -21.99 2.11
N LEU A 20 -1.72 -20.94 1.36
CA LEU A 20 -1.88 -21.02 -0.10
C LEU A 20 -0.54 -21.27 -0.82
N HIS A 21 0.53 -20.82 -0.18
CA HIS A 21 1.91 -20.86 -0.68
C HIS A 21 2.73 -22.01 -0.07
N GLY A 22 2.14 -22.79 0.85
CA GLY A 22 2.84 -23.85 1.56
C GLY A 22 3.85 -23.35 2.61
N CYS A 23 3.73 -22.10 3.05
CA CYS A 23 4.56 -21.54 4.10
C CYS A 23 4.07 -21.98 5.49
N GLY A 24 4.99 -22.16 6.44
CA GLY A 24 4.66 -22.46 7.84
C GLY A 24 3.88 -21.33 8.52
N LYS A 25 3.14 -21.63 9.58
CA LYS A 25 2.33 -20.63 10.30
C LYS A 25 3.22 -19.63 11.06
N LEU A 26 2.84 -18.35 11.04
CA LEU A 26 3.34 -17.35 11.96
C LEU A 26 2.77 -17.58 13.35
N LYS A 27 3.62 -17.33 14.35
CA LYS A 27 3.26 -17.28 15.77
C LYS A 27 3.16 -15.82 16.21
N PHE A 28 2.18 -15.53 17.05
CA PHE A 28 2.07 -14.23 17.69
C PHE A 28 3.27 -14.01 18.62
N ASP A 29 3.85 -12.82 18.56
CA ASP A 29 4.92 -12.38 19.44
C ASP A 29 4.54 -11.07 20.15
N MET A 30 4.53 -11.13 21.48
CA MET A 30 4.12 -10.00 22.32
C MET A 30 5.10 -8.82 22.24
N ALA A 31 6.41 -9.07 22.09
CA ALA A 31 7.41 -8.02 22.01
C ALA A 31 7.28 -7.26 20.70
N LEU A 32 7.12 -7.99 19.58
CA LEU A 32 6.84 -7.38 18.28
C LEU A 32 5.53 -6.60 18.28
N ALA A 33 4.47 -7.11 18.92
CA ALA A 33 3.20 -6.41 18.99
C ALA A 33 3.28 -5.10 19.80
N ARG A 34 4.05 -5.09 20.90
CA ARG A 34 4.33 -3.85 21.65
C ARG A 34 5.11 -2.84 20.80
N SER A 35 6.12 -3.31 20.07
CA SER A 35 6.91 -2.47 19.16
C SER A 35 6.04 -1.87 18.05
N ALA A 36 5.28 -2.72 17.34
CA ALA A 36 4.38 -2.30 16.27
C ALA A 36 3.30 -1.33 16.79
N GLN A 37 2.75 -1.56 17.98
CA GLN A 37 1.76 -0.67 18.60
C GLN A 37 2.36 0.71 18.91
N LYS A 38 3.55 0.76 19.50
CA LYS A 38 4.26 2.02 19.75
C LYS A 38 4.53 2.77 18.44
N TYR A 39 4.92 2.06 17.38
CA TYR A 39 5.17 2.68 16.09
C TYR A 39 3.89 3.18 15.42
N ALA A 40 2.79 2.43 15.51
CA ALA A 40 1.49 2.87 15.02
C ALA A 40 1.06 4.18 15.68
N GLU A 41 1.24 4.31 17.00
CA GLU A 41 0.97 5.53 17.76
C GLU A 41 1.83 6.72 17.28
N GLN A 42 3.10 6.48 16.93
CA GLN A 42 3.97 7.50 16.33
C GLN A 42 3.47 7.93 14.95
N LEU A 43 3.09 6.99 14.08
CA LEU A 43 2.52 7.32 12.75
C LEU A 43 1.22 8.11 12.88
N ALA A 44 0.38 7.78 13.85
CA ALA A 44 -0.84 8.52 14.13
C ALA A 44 -0.59 9.96 14.62
N GLN A 45 0.53 10.19 15.33
CA GLN A 45 0.94 11.54 15.72
C GLN A 45 1.49 12.34 14.53
N LEU A 46 2.25 11.69 13.62
CA LEU A 46 2.80 12.30 12.41
C LEU A 46 1.73 12.56 11.33
N GLY A 47 0.73 11.69 11.24
CA GLY A 47 -0.37 11.81 10.28
C GLY A 47 -0.05 11.32 8.85
N TYR A 48 1.11 10.70 8.63
CA TYR A 48 1.54 10.08 7.38
C TYR A 48 2.33 8.79 7.62
N MET A 49 2.40 7.91 6.62
CA MET A 49 3.20 6.68 6.68
C MET A 49 4.67 6.98 6.42
N ASN A 50 5.54 6.39 7.22
CA ASN A 50 6.97 6.37 7.01
C ASN A 50 7.51 5.09 7.65
N HIS A 51 8.38 4.36 6.98
CA HIS A 51 8.99 3.17 7.58
C HIS A 51 9.86 3.54 8.79
N SER A 52 9.93 2.64 9.78
CA SER A 52 10.87 2.78 10.90
C SER A 52 12.31 2.53 10.45
N SER A 53 13.29 2.60 11.35
CA SER A 53 14.66 2.19 11.03
C SER A 53 14.79 0.69 10.72
N CYS A 54 13.79 -0.12 11.08
CA CYS A 54 13.73 -1.57 10.82
C CYS A 54 14.94 -2.35 11.37
N ASP A 55 15.37 -2.04 12.60
CA ASP A 55 16.51 -2.69 13.23
C ASP A 55 16.16 -4.09 13.77
N GLY A 56 16.45 -5.13 12.98
CA GLY A 56 16.32 -6.54 13.40
C GLY A 56 14.94 -7.17 13.19
N TYR A 57 14.00 -6.48 12.52
CA TYR A 57 12.69 -7.00 12.15
C TYR A 57 12.26 -6.52 10.76
N GLY A 58 11.38 -7.26 10.11
CA GLY A 58 10.68 -6.81 8.90
C GLY A 58 9.47 -5.96 9.27
N GLU A 59 9.02 -5.09 8.35
CA GLU A 59 7.91 -4.17 8.62
C GLU A 59 6.94 -4.08 7.43
N ASN A 60 5.64 -4.10 7.74
CA ASN A 60 4.58 -3.72 6.81
C ASN A 60 3.74 -2.59 7.42
N LEU A 61 3.40 -1.60 6.59
CA LEU A 61 2.55 -0.46 6.98
C LEU A 61 1.27 -0.43 6.13
N ALA A 62 0.16 -0.01 6.72
CA ALA A 62 -1.03 0.34 5.97
C ALA A 62 -1.75 1.53 6.62
N ALA A 63 -2.42 2.35 5.81
CA ALA A 63 -3.24 3.44 6.30
C ALA A 63 -4.60 3.47 5.59
N ARG A 64 -5.64 3.81 6.35
CA ARG A 64 -6.97 4.13 5.83
C ARG A 64 -7.36 5.52 6.30
N SER A 65 -7.83 6.35 5.38
CA SER A 65 -8.41 7.66 5.66
C SER A 65 -9.93 7.62 5.41
N SER A 66 -10.69 8.39 6.17
CA SER A 66 -12.13 8.57 5.99
C SER A 66 -12.57 9.99 6.33
N SER A 67 -13.72 10.42 5.80
CA SER A 67 -14.36 11.69 6.20
C SER A 67 -15.04 11.62 7.58
N GLY A 68 -15.12 10.42 8.16
CA GLY A 68 -15.53 10.19 9.55
C GLY A 68 -14.51 9.28 10.23
N VAL A 69 -14.93 8.44 11.16
CA VAL A 69 -14.01 7.51 11.85
C VAL A 69 -13.46 6.49 10.85
N ALA A 70 -12.15 6.50 10.63
CA ALA A 70 -11.47 5.49 9.85
C ALA A 70 -11.38 4.19 10.65
N ILE A 71 -11.90 3.11 10.07
CA ILE A 71 -11.85 1.77 10.68
C ILE A 71 -11.23 0.81 9.66
N MET A 72 -10.26 0.03 10.10
CA MET A 72 -9.67 -1.06 9.34
C MET A 72 -9.46 -2.25 10.27
N THR A 73 -9.77 -3.44 9.79
CA THR A 73 -9.53 -4.70 10.51
C THR A 73 -8.16 -5.27 10.17
N GLY A 74 -7.65 -6.18 11.01
CA GLY A 74 -6.38 -6.86 10.73
C GLY A 74 -6.46 -7.73 9.46
N ARG A 75 -7.63 -8.32 9.21
CA ARG A 75 -7.93 -9.09 7.99
C ARG A 75 -7.88 -8.21 6.73
N GLU A 76 -8.47 -7.01 6.78
CA GLU A 76 -8.44 -6.07 5.64
C GLU A 76 -7.03 -5.57 5.33
N ALA A 77 -6.24 -5.21 6.36
CA ALA A 77 -4.86 -4.78 6.17
C ALA A 77 -4.00 -5.91 5.60
N THR A 78 -4.11 -7.12 6.15
CA THR A 78 -3.39 -8.30 5.62
C THR A 78 -3.76 -8.57 4.16
N LYS A 79 -5.05 -8.49 3.82
CA LYS A 79 -5.50 -8.66 2.44
C LYS A 79 -4.90 -7.58 1.53
N MET A 80 -4.84 -6.34 1.99
CA MET A 80 -4.26 -5.23 1.22
C MET A 80 -2.79 -5.51 0.87
N TRP A 81 -2.01 -5.96 1.84
CA TRP A 81 -0.61 -6.36 1.65
C TRP A 81 -0.49 -7.56 0.71
N TYR A 82 -1.31 -8.60 0.91
CA TYR A 82 -1.27 -9.80 0.08
C TYR A 82 -1.69 -9.56 -1.38
N ASP A 83 -2.62 -8.64 -1.64
CA ASP A 83 -3.13 -8.36 -3.00
C ASP A 83 -2.02 -7.86 -3.94
N GLU A 84 -0.85 -7.45 -3.46
CA GLU A 84 0.32 -7.13 -4.29
C GLU A 84 0.86 -8.34 -5.06
N ILE A 85 0.46 -9.57 -4.71
CA ILE A 85 0.76 -10.79 -5.49
C ILE A 85 0.42 -10.63 -6.98
N ILE A 86 -0.58 -9.80 -7.32
CA ILE A 86 -0.97 -9.55 -8.72
C ILE A 86 0.10 -8.83 -9.54
N LEU A 87 1.01 -8.12 -8.89
CA LEU A 87 2.12 -7.39 -9.49
C LEU A 87 3.45 -8.15 -9.33
N HIS A 88 3.45 -9.27 -8.60
CA HIS A 88 4.67 -9.97 -8.25
C HIS A 88 5.15 -10.89 -9.37
N ASP A 89 6.38 -10.62 -9.84
CA ASP A 89 7.09 -11.50 -10.76
C ASP A 89 7.90 -12.53 -9.97
N PHE A 90 7.37 -13.74 -9.88
CA PHE A 90 8.02 -14.89 -9.24
C PHE A 90 9.27 -15.40 -9.96
N LYS A 91 9.73 -14.75 -11.04
CA LYS A 91 11.04 -14.99 -11.66
C LYS A 91 12.05 -13.88 -11.32
N GLY A 92 11.59 -12.77 -10.73
CA GLY A 92 12.40 -11.62 -10.38
C GLY A 92 12.85 -11.61 -8.91
N GLY A 93 13.79 -10.73 -8.60
CA GLY A 93 14.19 -10.42 -7.21
C GLY A 93 13.25 -9.41 -6.55
N TYR A 94 13.74 -8.73 -5.50
CA TYR A 94 12.96 -7.73 -4.78
C TYR A 94 12.35 -6.67 -5.71
N ASN A 95 11.09 -6.34 -5.44
CA ASN A 95 10.38 -5.25 -6.09
C ASN A 95 9.60 -4.49 -5.00
N GLY A 96 9.93 -3.21 -4.80
CA GLY A 96 9.29 -2.35 -3.79
C GLY A 96 7.77 -2.28 -3.88
N ALA A 97 7.20 -2.47 -5.08
CA ALA A 97 5.74 -2.51 -5.28
C ALA A 97 5.08 -3.81 -4.76
N THR A 98 5.86 -4.78 -4.31
CA THR A 98 5.39 -6.11 -3.85
C THR A 98 6.00 -6.53 -2.51
N GLY A 99 6.69 -5.61 -1.85
CA GLY A 99 7.41 -5.87 -0.61
C GLY A 99 6.50 -6.30 0.54
N HIS A 100 5.26 -5.80 0.58
CA HIS A 100 4.32 -6.20 1.61
C HIS A 100 3.86 -7.64 1.40
N PHE A 101 3.51 -8.01 0.16
CA PHE A 101 3.15 -9.38 -0.18
C PHE A 101 4.27 -10.37 0.16
N SER A 102 5.50 -10.09 -0.28
CA SER A 102 6.62 -10.99 -0.04
C SER A 102 6.90 -11.16 1.45
N GLN A 103 6.76 -10.09 2.26
CA GLN A 103 6.88 -10.20 3.72
C GLN A 103 5.76 -11.05 4.35
N VAL A 104 4.50 -10.91 3.92
CA VAL A 104 3.37 -11.71 4.42
C VAL A 104 3.64 -13.21 4.27
N ILE A 105 4.17 -13.61 3.11
CA ILE A 105 4.42 -15.01 2.79
C ILE A 105 5.88 -15.46 2.96
N TRP A 106 6.74 -14.65 3.55
CA TRP A 106 8.16 -14.97 3.68
C TRP A 106 8.36 -16.27 4.48
N LYS A 107 8.88 -17.31 3.82
CA LYS A 107 8.89 -18.68 4.35
C LYS A 107 9.63 -18.77 5.69
N ASN A 108 10.78 -18.12 5.80
CA ASN A 108 11.62 -18.17 7.00
C ASN A 108 11.16 -17.27 8.15
N THR A 109 10.22 -16.33 7.91
CA THR A 109 9.62 -15.55 9.00
C THR A 109 8.71 -16.46 9.83
N THR A 110 8.89 -16.48 11.14
CA THR A 110 8.17 -17.38 12.06
C THR A 110 7.31 -16.66 13.08
N ASN A 111 7.64 -15.41 13.41
CA ASN A 111 7.01 -14.63 14.46
C ASN A 111 6.53 -13.29 13.90
N ALA A 112 5.39 -12.82 14.40
CA ALA A 112 4.86 -11.50 14.04
C ALA A 112 4.04 -10.88 15.17
N GLY A 113 4.00 -9.56 15.19
CA GLY A 113 3.15 -8.79 16.09
C GLY A 113 2.69 -7.50 15.43
N PHE A 114 1.50 -7.04 15.81
CA PHE A 114 0.79 -5.98 15.10
C PHE A 114 0.27 -4.91 16.04
N GLY A 115 0.17 -3.69 15.50
CA GLY A 115 -0.32 -2.51 16.19
C GLY A 115 -1.24 -1.67 15.32
N ARG A 116 -2.10 -0.89 15.96
CA ARG A 116 -2.94 0.12 15.30
C ARG A 116 -3.04 1.39 16.11
N ALA A 117 -3.18 2.52 15.43
CA ALA A 117 -3.55 3.78 16.06
C ALA A 117 -4.28 4.68 15.08
N SER A 118 -5.10 5.59 15.60
CA SER A 118 -5.79 6.60 14.81
C SER A 118 -5.27 7.98 15.14
N THR A 119 -5.33 8.90 14.16
CA THR A 119 -5.12 10.33 14.39
C THR A 119 -6.09 10.86 15.43
N LYS A 120 -5.77 12.00 16.06
CA LYS A 120 -6.63 12.61 17.10
C LYS A 120 -8.06 12.89 16.63
N ASP A 121 -8.24 13.25 15.36
CA ASP A 121 -9.55 13.47 14.73
C ASP A 121 -10.26 12.17 14.29
N GLY A 122 -9.60 11.01 14.43
CA GLY A 122 -10.11 9.71 14.03
C GLY A 122 -10.19 9.48 12.51
N HIS A 123 -9.83 10.47 11.70
CA HIS A 123 -10.00 10.42 10.24
C HIS A 123 -8.97 9.55 9.54
N LYS A 124 -7.86 9.20 10.20
CA LYS A 124 -6.88 8.24 9.67
C LYS A 124 -6.59 7.17 10.70
N MET A 125 -6.46 5.94 10.24
CA MET A 125 -6.02 4.79 11.02
C MET A 125 -4.80 4.17 10.36
N PHE A 126 -3.76 3.92 11.15
CA PHE A 126 -2.51 3.28 10.77
C PHE A 126 -2.46 1.87 11.34
N MET A 127 -1.96 0.94 10.53
CA MET A 127 -1.66 -0.44 10.89
C MET A 127 -0.18 -0.70 10.69
N VAL A 128 0.43 -1.39 11.64
CA VAL A 128 1.84 -1.76 11.60
C VAL A 128 1.94 -3.25 11.89
N GLY A 129 2.73 -3.98 11.08
CA GLY A 129 3.15 -5.34 11.35
C GLY A 129 4.66 -5.43 11.44
N HIS A 130 5.18 -6.02 12.51
CA HIS A 130 6.60 -6.34 12.68
C HIS A 130 6.80 -7.85 12.64
N TYR A 131 7.90 -8.29 12.03
CA TYR A 131 8.15 -9.69 11.66
C TYR A 131 9.56 -10.14 12.03
N THR A 132 9.72 -11.34 12.58
CA THR A 132 11.04 -11.95 12.80
C THR A 132 11.09 -13.43 12.41
N PRO A 133 12.21 -13.91 11.84
CA PRO A 133 13.26 -13.14 11.17
C PRO A 133 12.71 -12.19 10.08
N PRO A 134 13.40 -11.08 9.75
CA PRO A 134 12.97 -10.14 8.73
C PRO A 134 12.85 -10.83 7.37
N GLY A 135 11.83 -10.45 6.60
CA GLY A 135 11.69 -10.83 5.21
C GLY A 135 12.40 -9.85 4.28
N ASN A 136 12.15 -10.03 2.98
CA ASN A 136 12.66 -9.15 1.92
C ASN A 136 14.20 -9.04 1.85
N VAL A 137 14.91 -10.07 2.31
CA VAL A 137 16.36 -10.15 2.21
C VAL A 137 16.76 -10.38 0.75
N GLN A 138 17.61 -9.49 0.23
CA GLN A 138 18.08 -9.57 -1.15
C GLN A 138 18.86 -10.89 -1.37
N GLY A 139 18.56 -11.58 -2.48
CA GLY A 139 19.17 -12.88 -2.79
C GLY A 139 18.42 -14.09 -2.22
N GLU A 140 17.46 -13.89 -1.30
CA GLU A 140 16.74 -14.99 -0.66
C GLU A 140 15.29 -15.19 -1.14
N PHE A 141 14.85 -14.39 -2.12
CA PHE A 141 13.46 -14.38 -2.60
C PHE A 141 12.99 -15.73 -3.15
N GLU A 142 13.82 -16.41 -3.93
CA GLU A 142 13.46 -17.68 -4.56
C GLU A 142 13.13 -18.77 -3.52
N ALA A 143 13.91 -18.82 -2.43
CA ALA A 143 13.69 -19.76 -1.34
C ALA A 143 12.51 -19.39 -0.43
N ASN A 144 12.19 -18.09 -0.33
CA ASN A 144 11.26 -17.56 0.66
C ASN A 144 9.90 -17.10 0.14
N VAL A 145 9.73 -16.94 -1.17
CA VAL A 145 8.49 -16.45 -1.78
C VAL A 145 7.94 -17.52 -2.75
N PRO A 146 7.48 -18.68 -2.23
CA PRO A 146 7.03 -19.77 -3.07
C PRO A 146 5.77 -19.40 -3.85
N ARG A 147 5.59 -20.03 -5.01
CA ARG A 147 4.38 -19.88 -5.83
C ARG A 147 3.16 -20.50 -5.16
N LEU A 148 1.97 -20.11 -5.60
CA LEU A 148 0.72 -20.76 -5.19
C LEU A 148 0.73 -22.26 -5.47
N THR A 149 0.33 -23.04 -4.49
CA THR A 149 0.20 -24.50 -4.59
C THR A 149 -0.89 -24.88 -5.61
N SER A 150 -0.62 -25.89 -6.46
CA SER A 150 -1.44 -26.27 -7.62
C SER A 150 -2.91 -26.54 -7.28
N ARG A 151 -3.18 -27.09 -6.09
CA ARG A 151 -4.53 -27.44 -5.62
C ARG A 151 -5.46 -26.24 -5.41
N LYS A 152 -4.93 -25.01 -5.31
CA LYS A 152 -5.71 -23.79 -4.99
C LYS A 152 -5.63 -22.68 -6.05
N LYS A 153 -4.93 -22.91 -7.17
CA LYS A 153 -4.77 -21.92 -8.27
C LYS A 153 -6.11 -21.51 -8.90
N SER A 154 -7.09 -22.41 -9.04
CA SER A 154 -8.36 -22.09 -9.73
C SER A 154 -9.32 -21.21 -8.90
N SER A 155 -9.32 -21.35 -7.57
CA SER A 155 -10.28 -20.65 -6.69
C SER A 155 -9.85 -19.21 -6.38
N VAL A 156 -8.57 -18.99 -6.11
CA VAL A 156 -8.04 -17.67 -5.70
C VAL A 156 -8.00 -16.71 -6.89
N PHE A 157 -7.41 -17.12 -8.01
CA PHE A 157 -7.40 -16.29 -9.21
C PHE A 157 -8.80 -16.10 -9.79
N GLY A 158 -9.66 -17.12 -9.77
CA GLY A 158 -11.07 -16.99 -10.17
C GLY A 158 -11.81 -15.88 -9.41
N LYS A 159 -11.66 -15.82 -8.08
CA LYS A 159 -12.28 -14.79 -7.23
C LYS A 159 -11.63 -13.41 -7.40
N LEU A 160 -10.29 -13.34 -7.49
CA LEU A 160 -9.53 -12.09 -7.64
C LEU A 160 -9.83 -11.41 -8.99
N PHE A 161 -9.91 -12.18 -10.08
CA PHE A 161 -10.26 -11.68 -11.41
C PHE A 161 -11.77 -11.42 -11.59
N GLN A 162 -12.68 -12.17 -10.93
CA GLN A 162 -14.12 -11.83 -10.92
C GLN A 162 -14.39 -10.47 -10.27
N LYS A 163 -13.67 -10.16 -9.19
CA LYS A 163 -13.79 -8.86 -8.51
C LYS A 163 -13.34 -7.71 -9.43
N ARG A 164 -12.29 -7.92 -10.22
CA ARG A 164 -11.81 -6.96 -11.24
C ARG A 164 -12.80 -6.74 -12.39
N LYS A 165 -13.56 -7.77 -12.81
CA LYS A 165 -14.67 -7.59 -13.78
C LYS A 165 -15.84 -6.77 -13.22
N LYS A 166 -16.05 -6.78 -11.88
CA LYS A 166 -17.05 -5.94 -11.20
C LYS A 166 -16.55 -4.50 -10.96
N SER A 167 -15.24 -4.29 -10.79
CA SER A 167 -14.62 -2.96 -10.75
C SER A 167 -14.09 -2.56 -12.14
N LYS A 168 -14.96 -2.21 -13.08
CA LYS A 168 -14.50 -1.64 -14.35
C LYS A 168 -13.85 -0.27 -14.09
N GLU A 169 -12.64 -0.07 -14.60
CA GLU A 169 -12.01 1.25 -14.70
C GLU A 169 -12.98 2.24 -15.36
N PRO A 170 -13.07 3.49 -14.86
CA PRO A 170 -13.92 4.49 -15.50
C PRO A 170 -13.41 4.75 -16.92
N LYS A 171 -14.29 4.61 -17.92
CA LYS A 171 -13.95 4.99 -19.29
C LYS A 171 -13.84 6.51 -19.36
N VAL A 172 -12.68 7.02 -19.78
CA VAL A 172 -12.48 8.43 -20.13
C VAL A 172 -13.39 8.74 -21.31
N VAL A 173 -14.34 9.65 -21.13
CA VAL A 173 -15.34 10.01 -22.14
C VAL A 173 -14.86 11.22 -22.96
N SER A 174 -14.14 12.15 -22.33
CA SER A 174 -13.53 13.29 -23.03
C SER A 174 -12.40 13.93 -22.21
N LYS A 175 -11.43 14.52 -22.92
CA LYS A 175 -10.38 15.38 -22.37
C LYS A 175 -10.53 16.77 -22.99
N LYS A 176 -10.68 17.81 -22.17
CA LYS A 176 -10.68 19.21 -22.64
C LYS A 176 -9.45 19.92 -22.07
N HIS A 177 -8.79 20.69 -22.94
CA HIS A 177 -7.68 21.55 -22.57
C HIS A 177 -8.22 22.98 -22.41
N GLY A 178 -7.93 23.61 -21.27
CA GLY A 178 -8.36 24.98 -20.97
C GLY A 178 -7.25 25.75 -20.24
N LYS A 179 -7.51 27.04 -20.00
CA LYS A 179 -6.71 27.85 -19.07
C LYS A 179 -7.60 28.29 -17.92
N ASN A 180 -7.09 28.24 -16.69
CA ASN A 180 -7.81 28.76 -15.53
C ASN A 180 -7.78 30.30 -15.52
N SER A 181 -8.50 30.91 -14.57
CA SER A 181 -8.56 32.37 -14.38
C SER A 181 -7.21 33.03 -14.02
N ALA A 182 -6.17 32.24 -13.75
CA ALA A 182 -4.79 32.67 -13.55
C ALA A 182 -3.88 32.45 -14.77
N GLY A 183 -4.41 31.93 -15.89
CA GLY A 183 -3.67 31.75 -17.16
C GLY A 183 -2.91 30.42 -17.29
N GLU A 184 -3.01 29.52 -16.32
CA GLU A 184 -2.30 28.23 -16.30
C GLU A 184 -3.06 27.15 -17.10
N LYS A 185 -2.31 26.26 -17.78
CA LYS A 185 -2.89 25.16 -18.59
C LYS A 185 -3.51 24.10 -17.68
N GLU A 186 -4.79 23.81 -17.88
CA GLU A 186 -5.55 22.81 -17.15
C GLU A 186 -6.09 21.74 -18.11
N ILE A 187 -6.03 20.47 -17.69
CA ILE A 187 -6.65 19.36 -18.40
C ILE A 187 -7.81 18.83 -17.56
N VAL A 188 -9.03 19.02 -18.09
CA VAL A 188 -10.26 18.52 -17.46
C VAL A 188 -10.60 17.17 -18.08
N VAL A 189 -10.59 16.12 -17.27
CA VAL A 189 -10.93 14.76 -17.69
C VAL A 189 -12.33 14.40 -17.16
N ASN A 190 -13.27 14.13 -18.06
CA ASN A 190 -14.60 13.63 -17.70
C ASN A 190 -14.67 12.13 -17.93
N SER A 191 -15.10 11.39 -16.90
CA SER A 191 -15.31 9.95 -16.96
C SER A 191 -16.73 9.57 -16.53
N LYS A 192 -17.24 8.44 -17.03
CA LYS A 192 -18.62 7.97 -16.76
C LYS A 192 -18.60 6.51 -16.31
N LYS A 193 -19.17 6.22 -15.14
CA LYS A 193 -19.42 4.83 -14.68
C LYS A 193 -20.75 4.33 -15.25
N ARG A 194 -20.77 3.11 -15.80
CA ARG A 194 -22.01 2.45 -16.26
C ARG A 194 -22.63 1.66 -15.11
N GLY A 195 -23.80 2.10 -14.64
CA GLY A 195 -24.65 1.40 -13.67
C GLY A 195 -24.82 2.18 -12.37
N LYS A 196 -26.03 2.72 -12.17
CA LYS A 196 -26.54 3.56 -11.06
C LYS A 196 -26.13 5.04 -11.11
N SER A 197 -27.18 5.88 -11.03
CA SER A 197 -27.33 7.35 -10.93
C SER A 197 -26.16 8.24 -11.38
N GLN A 198 -26.44 9.17 -12.31
CA GLN A 198 -25.48 10.09 -12.89
C GLN A 198 -24.71 10.90 -11.81
N SER A 199 -23.42 10.64 -11.65
CA SER A 199 -22.48 11.55 -10.97
C SER A 199 -21.26 11.75 -11.87
N THR A 200 -20.99 12.99 -12.27
CA THR A 200 -19.79 13.38 -13.02
C THR A 200 -18.66 13.70 -12.04
N GLU A 201 -17.57 12.93 -12.08
CA GLU A 201 -16.31 13.27 -11.41
C GLU A 201 -15.51 14.23 -12.30
N ARG A 202 -15.06 15.36 -11.74
CA ARG A 202 -14.10 16.29 -12.34
C ARG A 202 -12.75 16.08 -11.68
N GLU A 203 -11.73 15.77 -12.47
CA GLU A 203 -10.34 15.69 -12.02
C GLU A 203 -9.57 16.86 -12.65
N ILE A 204 -8.93 17.67 -11.80
CA ILE A 204 -8.12 18.84 -12.19
C ILE A 204 -6.65 18.41 -12.12
N VAL A 205 -6.00 18.30 -13.28
CA VAL A 205 -4.57 17.99 -13.36
C VAL A 205 -3.80 19.29 -13.56
N VAL A 206 -3.08 19.74 -12.53
CA VAL A 206 -2.18 20.91 -12.61
C VAL A 206 -0.78 20.42 -13.00
N PRO A 207 -0.24 20.81 -14.18
CA PRO A 207 1.11 20.43 -14.57
C PRO A 207 2.17 21.18 -13.74
N PRO A 208 3.36 20.59 -13.55
CA PRO A 208 4.43 21.22 -12.77
C PRO A 208 4.87 22.55 -13.39
N ASN A 209 4.91 23.58 -12.55
CA ASN A 209 5.25 24.95 -12.89
C ASN A 209 6.67 25.04 -13.49
N SER A 210 6.81 25.51 -14.73
CA SER A 210 8.09 25.49 -15.44
C SER A 210 9.06 26.60 -15.06
N HIS A 211 8.76 27.47 -14.09
CA HIS A 211 9.66 28.55 -13.67
C HIS A 211 9.80 28.61 -12.14
N ALA A 212 10.71 27.81 -11.58
CA ALA A 212 11.25 28.05 -10.25
C ALA A 212 12.77 27.84 -10.26
N ARG A 213 13.45 28.92 -9.88
CA ARG A 213 14.88 29.16 -9.82
C ARG A 213 15.58 28.13 -8.92
N LYS A 214 16.76 27.67 -9.35
CA LYS A 214 17.68 26.82 -8.57
C LYS A 214 17.94 27.41 -7.19
N THR A 215 17.47 26.77 -6.12
CA THR A 215 18.12 26.61 -4.80
C THR A 215 17.19 25.85 -3.84
N ALA A 216 17.74 24.89 -3.10
CA ALA A 216 17.17 24.10 -1.99
C ALA A 216 16.65 22.67 -2.29
N SER A 217 16.94 21.79 -1.33
CA SER A 217 16.93 20.30 -1.24
C SER A 217 15.65 19.58 -1.75
N PRO A 218 15.72 18.32 -2.23
CA PRO A 218 14.57 17.67 -2.86
C PRO A 218 13.55 17.17 -1.83
N ALA A 219 12.41 17.85 -1.75
CA ALA A 219 11.22 17.33 -1.08
C ALA A 219 10.61 16.17 -1.90
N LYS A 220 10.34 15.04 -1.24
CA LYS A 220 9.61 13.89 -1.81
C LYS A 220 8.23 14.35 -2.32
N GLN A 221 7.92 14.07 -3.58
CA GLN A 221 6.61 14.38 -4.16
C GLN A 221 5.55 13.41 -3.63
N THR A 222 4.54 13.93 -2.93
CA THR A 222 3.32 13.21 -2.59
C THR A 222 2.31 13.34 -3.72
N LEU A 223 2.02 12.26 -4.43
CA LEU A 223 0.90 12.21 -5.38
C LEU A 223 -0.41 12.03 -4.60
N PHE A 224 -1.22 13.09 -4.51
CA PHE A 224 -2.58 13.03 -3.97
C PHE A 224 -3.55 12.67 -5.09
N SER A 225 -4.20 11.51 -4.98
CA SER A 225 -5.41 11.19 -5.74
C SER A 225 -6.62 11.55 -4.87
N SER A 226 -7.36 12.60 -5.24
CA SER A 226 -8.65 12.94 -4.63
C SER A 226 -9.77 12.72 -5.64
N SER A 227 -10.67 11.76 -5.36
CA SER A 227 -11.94 11.62 -6.09
C SER A 227 -13.06 12.29 -5.30
N THR A 228 -13.65 13.37 -5.82
CA THR A 228 -14.86 13.98 -5.25
C THR A 228 -16.10 13.47 -5.96
N THR A 229 -16.94 12.70 -5.25
CA THR A 229 -18.36 12.58 -5.59
C THR A 229 -19.19 13.29 -4.51
N SER A 230 -20.19 14.03 -4.98
CA SER A 230 -21.26 14.59 -4.16
C SER A 230 -22.38 13.57 -4.09
N SER A 231 -22.43 12.84 -2.98
CA SER A 231 -23.65 12.23 -2.45
C SER A 231 -23.34 11.82 -1.00
N SER A 232 -24.29 12.11 -0.10
CA SER A 232 -24.18 11.84 1.33
C SER A 232 -24.00 10.33 1.58
N THR A 233 -22.76 9.86 1.68
CA THR A 233 -22.35 8.59 2.30
C THR A 233 -20.81 8.51 2.33
N HIS A 234 -20.25 8.48 3.53
CA HIS A 234 -18.86 8.15 3.94
C HIS A 234 -17.80 8.03 2.82
N ARG A 235 -16.87 8.99 2.75
CA ARG A 235 -15.66 8.89 1.90
C ARG A 235 -14.63 7.97 2.58
N VAL A 236 -14.06 7.04 1.82
CA VAL A 236 -12.94 6.17 2.26
C VAL A 236 -11.80 6.35 1.26
N VAL A 237 -10.66 6.84 1.71
CA VAL A 237 -9.43 7.04 0.92
C VAL A 237 -8.38 6.07 1.44
N ILE A 238 -7.91 5.15 0.59
CA ILE A 238 -6.83 4.22 0.92
C ILE A 238 -5.54 4.84 0.38
N VAL A 239 -4.59 5.13 1.26
CA VAL A 239 -3.28 5.68 0.88
C VAL A 239 -2.31 4.51 0.76
N ARG A 240 -1.72 4.34 -0.43
CA ARG A 240 -0.61 3.41 -0.68
C ARG A 240 0.63 4.23 -1.02
N GLU A 241 1.75 3.95 -0.36
CA GLU A 241 3.03 4.57 -0.70
C GLU A 241 3.60 3.88 -1.94
N PHE A 242 3.91 4.66 -2.97
CA PHE A 242 4.69 4.21 -4.11
C PHE A 242 6.08 4.82 -3.98
N GLU A 243 7.09 3.98 -3.78
CA GLU A 243 8.48 4.43 -3.90
C GLU A 243 8.83 4.62 -5.39
N ASP A 244 9.33 5.81 -5.71
CA ASP A 244 9.64 6.22 -7.07
C ASP A 244 10.92 5.50 -7.58
N LYS A 245 10.77 4.63 -8.59
CA LYS A 245 11.86 3.84 -9.18
C LYS A 245 12.73 4.64 -10.16
N ASN A 246 13.33 5.74 -9.71
CA ASN A 246 14.36 6.42 -10.50
C ASN A 246 15.56 6.82 -9.63
N ARG A 247 16.26 5.80 -9.09
CA ARG A 247 17.62 5.99 -8.60
C ARG A 247 18.49 4.75 -8.79
N SER A 248 18.84 4.43 -10.04
CA SER A 248 20.11 3.77 -10.36
C SER A 248 20.40 3.81 -11.87
N LYS A 249 21.00 4.91 -12.33
CA LYS A 249 22.02 4.83 -13.38
C LYS A 249 23.23 5.60 -12.88
N GLY A 250 24.05 4.92 -12.07
CA GLY A 250 25.41 5.36 -11.78
C GLY A 250 26.19 5.33 -13.08
N GLY A 251 26.39 6.50 -13.68
CA GLY A 251 27.32 6.69 -14.79
C GLY A 251 28.74 6.66 -14.25
N VAL A 252 29.47 5.60 -14.60
CA VAL A 252 30.91 5.47 -14.43
C VAL A 252 31.59 6.66 -15.14
N PHE A 253 32.22 7.54 -14.37
CA PHE A 253 33.16 8.53 -14.92
C PHE A 253 34.42 7.80 -15.39
N LYS A 254 34.50 7.50 -16.70
CA LYS A 254 35.79 7.23 -17.35
C LYS A 254 36.50 8.56 -17.56
N LYS A 255 37.54 8.82 -16.76
CA LYS A 255 38.61 9.73 -17.20
C LYS A 255 39.28 9.09 -18.41
N LYS A 256 39.41 9.86 -19.49
CA LYS A 256 40.29 9.55 -20.62
C LYS A 256 41.35 10.66 -20.70
N PRO A 257 42.53 10.32 -21.24
CA PRO A 257 43.84 10.85 -20.86
C PRO A 257 44.06 12.31 -21.24
#